data_AF-A0A8B7YLV9-F1
#
_entry.id   AF-A0A8B7YLV9-F1
#
_cell.length_a   1.000
_cell.length_b   1.000
_cell.length_c   1.000
_cell.angle_alpha   90.00
_cell.angle_beta   90.00
_cell.angle_gamma   90.00
#
_symmetry.space_group_name_H-M   'P 1'
#
loop_
_entity.id
_entity.type
_entity.pdbx_description
1 polymer ?
#
loop_
_entity_poly.entity_id
_entity_poly.type
_entity_poly.pdbx_seq_one_letter_code
_entity_poly.pdbx_strand_id
1 'polypeptide(L)'
;MEASFSLNPISKSSADWDVLVIGAGVAGLTTAYRLLQEKADCRVLVLEAKDRVGGRTLSTELQGAHGKDVWDLGGQWVGNTQHHLLWLMEELGLEKYPQYTTGKKLMLLGNKGIRSYKSSIPSMSLFGLINLHNFMTLTDRLASSIPLDSPMTRHNAAALDGTTMHTLLWDTVTMQEVWDAVKVSAAIINGASPRMMSVMYFMHYVSSAGGIKNLIEAEGDSNNSFRIKVLHAYLSFPSGPPPPLYPYFPPS
;
A
#
# COMPACT_ATOMS: atom_id res chain seq x y z
N MET A 1 25.44 5.19 -18.37
CA MET A 1 25.92 5.90 -17.16
C MET A 1 25.44 5.08 -15.99
N GLU A 2 26.36 4.40 -15.31
CA GLU A 2 26.05 3.63 -14.09
C GLU A 2 25.77 4.62 -12.96
N ALA A 3 24.58 4.57 -12.38
CA ALA A 3 24.32 5.18 -11.09
C ALA A 3 24.97 4.28 -10.03
N SER A 4 26.22 4.57 -9.67
CA SER A 4 26.92 3.87 -8.59
C SER A 4 26.38 4.38 -7.24
N PHE A 5 25.64 3.52 -6.53
CA PHE A 5 25.29 3.77 -5.14
C PHE A 5 26.51 3.47 -4.26
N SER A 6 27.20 4.51 -3.78
CA SER A 6 28.27 4.37 -2.79
C SER A 6 27.81 4.95 -1.45
N LEU A 7 27.86 4.13 -0.40
CA LEU A 7 27.68 4.59 0.98
C LEU A 7 29.01 5.19 1.46
N ASN A 8 29.27 6.46 1.13
CA ASN A 8 30.45 7.15 1.60
C ASN A 8 30.16 7.94 2.89
N PRO A 9 30.99 7.83 3.94
CA PRO A 9 30.89 8.71 5.09
C PRO A 9 31.12 10.17 4.64
N ILE A 10 30.24 11.07 5.09
CA ILE A 10 30.32 12.49 4.75
C ILE A 10 31.63 13.06 5.32
N SER A 11 32.59 13.34 4.44
CA SER A 11 33.77 14.13 4.81
C SER A 11 33.33 15.58 5.03
N LYS A 12 33.93 16.27 6.02
CA LYS A 12 33.65 17.66 6.41
C LYS A 12 33.99 18.72 5.34
N SER A 13 34.04 18.38 4.06
CA SER A 13 34.05 19.38 2.99
C SER A 13 32.60 19.82 2.73
N SER A 14 32.38 21.14 2.69
CA SER A 14 31.11 21.76 2.33
C SER A 14 30.82 21.53 0.84
N ALA A 15 30.47 20.30 0.47
CA ALA A 15 29.85 20.07 -0.82
C ALA A 15 28.50 20.79 -0.80
N ASP A 16 28.37 21.84 -1.60
CA ASP A 16 27.08 22.50 -1.81
C ASP A 16 26.17 21.49 -2.54
N TRP A 17 25.02 21.20 -1.93
CA TRP A 17 23.97 20.35 -2.51
C TRP A 17 22.80 21.24 -2.87
N ASP A 18 22.19 21.00 -4.03
CA ASP A 18 21.02 21.77 -4.47
C ASP A 18 19.74 21.24 -3.82
N VAL A 19 19.68 19.92 -3.57
CA VAL A 19 18.55 19.26 -2.90
C VAL A 19 19.06 18.19 -1.93
N LEU A 20 18.52 18.22 -0.70
CA LEU A 20 18.66 17.13 0.27
C LEU A 20 17.36 16.35 0.38
N VAL A 21 17.42 15.05 0.15
CA VAL A 21 16.31 14.12 0.33
C VAL A 21 16.53 13.32 1.63
N ILE A 22 15.62 13.45 2.58
CA ILE A 22 15.68 12.74 3.86
C ILE A 22 14.84 11.46 3.76
N GLY A 23 15.51 10.31 3.76
CA GLY A 23 14.94 8.96 3.68
C GLY A 23 15.11 8.34 2.30
N ALA A 24 15.84 7.22 2.23
CA ALA A 24 16.03 6.40 1.03
C ALA A 24 14.97 5.29 0.92
N GLY A 25 13.72 5.61 1.23
CA GLY A 25 12.56 4.79 0.85
C GLY A 25 12.16 5.01 -0.61
N VAL A 26 11.16 4.26 -1.10
CA VAL A 26 10.65 4.38 -2.48
C VAL A 26 10.38 5.85 -2.85
N ALA A 27 9.65 6.60 -2.01
CA ALA A 27 9.35 8.01 -2.29
C ALA A 27 10.59 8.91 -2.43
N GLY A 28 11.57 8.79 -1.53
CA GLY A 28 12.79 9.60 -1.57
C GLY A 28 13.70 9.24 -2.74
N LEU A 29 13.87 7.94 -3.01
CA LEU A 29 14.64 7.47 -4.15
C LEU A 29 13.98 7.86 -5.48
N THR A 30 12.65 7.76 -5.60
CA THR A 30 11.93 8.23 -6.78
C THR A 30 12.08 9.74 -6.95
N THR A 31 12.05 10.52 -5.86
CA THR A 31 12.27 11.97 -5.91
C THR A 31 13.66 12.30 -6.46
N ALA A 32 14.71 11.69 -5.90
CA ALA A 32 16.08 11.88 -6.37
C ALA A 32 16.24 11.44 -7.84
N TYR A 33 15.68 10.29 -8.21
CA TYR A 33 15.69 9.76 -9.57
C TYR A 33 15.04 10.73 -10.58
N ARG A 34 13.84 11.25 -10.26
CA ARG A 34 13.14 12.20 -11.13
C ARG A 34 13.88 13.53 -11.26
N LEU A 35 14.44 14.07 -10.16
CA LEU A 35 15.24 15.30 -10.20
C LEU A 35 16.45 15.17 -11.12
N LEU A 36 17.15 14.03 -11.07
CA LEU A 36 18.32 13.77 -11.92
C LEU A 36 17.93 13.54 -13.39
N GLN A 37 16.73 13.01 -13.67
CA GLN A 37 16.20 12.92 -15.02
C GLN A 37 15.86 14.29 -15.61
N GLU A 38 15.24 15.17 -14.82
CA GLU A 38 14.85 16.52 -15.27
C GLU A 38 16.05 17.49 -15.35
N LYS A 39 17.01 17.35 -14.43
CA LYS A 39 18.17 18.23 -14.28
C LYS A 39 19.40 17.39 -13.95
N ALA A 40 20.12 16.96 -14.98
CA ALA A 40 21.29 16.09 -14.85
C ALA A 40 22.45 16.72 -14.05
N ASP A 41 22.48 18.05 -13.93
CA ASP A 41 23.47 18.82 -13.16
C ASP A 41 23.04 19.10 -11.71
N CYS A 42 21.81 18.75 -11.33
CA CYS A 42 21.31 18.93 -9.97
C CYS A 42 22.07 18.04 -8.99
N ARG A 43 22.71 18.65 -7.98
CA ARG A 43 23.44 17.93 -6.93
C ARG A 43 22.46 17.50 -5.84
N VAL A 44 22.06 16.23 -5.89
CA VAL A 44 21.13 15.63 -4.93
C VAL A 44 21.88 14.75 -3.93
N LEU A 45 21.66 15.01 -2.62
CA LEU A 45 22.11 14.14 -1.53
C LEU A 45 20.93 13.41 -0.90
N VAL A 46 20.98 12.09 -0.86
CA VAL A 46 20.00 11.27 -0.13
C VAL A 46 20.58 10.84 1.21
N LEU A 47 19.92 11.20 2.30
CA LEU A 47 20.31 10.83 3.66
C LEU A 47 19.38 9.74 4.18
N GLU A 48 19.92 8.58 4.53
CA GLU A 48 19.15 7.46 5.11
C GLU A 48 19.60 7.20 6.53
N ALA A 49 18.64 6.94 7.42
CA ALA A 49 18.92 6.68 8.83
C ALA A 49 19.44 5.24 9.04
N LYS A 50 19.04 4.31 8.19
CA LYS A 50 19.48 2.90 8.22
C LYS A 50 20.76 2.69 7.41
N ASP A 51 21.35 1.52 7.60
CA ASP A 51 22.46 0.99 6.79
C ASP A 51 22.02 0.44 5.42
N ARG A 52 20.75 0.60 5.06
CA ARG A 52 20.16 0.10 3.82
C ARG A 52 19.11 1.06 3.27
N VAL A 53 18.91 0.99 1.96
CA VAL A 53 17.80 1.66 1.28
C VAL A 53 16.51 0.81 1.30
N GLY A 54 15.43 1.34 0.74
CA GLY A 54 14.12 0.68 0.57
C GLY A 54 13.08 1.10 1.61
N GLY A 55 13.49 1.61 2.77
CA GLY A 55 12.57 2.07 3.81
C GLY A 55 11.66 0.95 4.33
N ARG A 56 10.36 1.00 3.98
CA ARG A 56 9.35 -0.01 4.33
C ARG A 56 9.32 -1.21 3.37
N THR A 57 10.11 -1.19 2.30
CA THR A 57 10.40 -2.39 1.50
C THR A 57 11.72 -3.00 1.98
N LEU A 58 11.78 -4.33 1.96
CA LEU A 58 12.96 -5.10 2.34
C LEU A 58 12.85 -6.48 1.70
N SER A 59 13.72 -6.77 0.74
CA SER A 59 13.89 -8.11 0.20
C SER A 59 15.16 -8.71 0.82
N THR A 60 15.07 -9.94 1.31
CA THR A 60 16.21 -10.62 1.95
C THR A 60 16.30 -12.05 1.48
N GLU A 61 17.52 -12.54 1.30
CA GLU A 61 17.76 -13.95 1.08
C GLU A 61 17.52 -14.70 2.40
N LEU A 62 16.69 -15.74 2.36
CA LEU A 62 16.40 -16.62 3.49
C LEU A 62 16.63 -18.07 3.08
N GLN A 63 17.07 -18.88 4.05
CA GLN A 63 17.19 -20.33 3.88
C GLN A 63 15.81 -20.98 4.05
N GLY A 64 15.24 -21.49 2.96
CA GLY A 64 14.04 -22.31 2.94
C GLY A 64 14.34 -23.81 2.91
N ALA A 65 13.28 -24.62 2.93
CA ALA A 65 13.36 -26.08 2.85
C ALA A 65 13.96 -26.60 1.52
N HIS A 66 13.93 -25.78 0.46
CA HIS A 66 14.40 -26.13 -0.88
C HIS A 66 15.65 -25.34 -1.32
N GLY A 67 16.34 -24.70 -0.37
CA GLY A 67 17.50 -23.86 -0.66
C GLY A 67 17.28 -22.40 -0.27
N LYS A 68 18.20 -21.54 -0.70
CA LYS A 68 18.12 -20.10 -0.51
C LYS A 68 17.12 -19.50 -1.51
N ASP A 69 16.28 -18.61 -1.02
CA ASP A 69 15.28 -17.89 -1.82
C ASP A 69 15.16 -16.45 -1.30
N VAL A 70 14.66 -15.53 -2.12
CA VAL A 70 14.52 -14.11 -1.74
C VAL A 70 13.09 -13.81 -1.32
N TRP A 71 12.94 -13.28 -0.12
CA TRP A 71 11.64 -12.99 0.51
C TRP A 71 11.50 -11.51 0.80
N ASP A 72 10.34 -10.95 0.45
CA ASP A 72 9.96 -9.61 0.90
C ASP A 72 9.41 -9.66 2.32
N LEU A 73 10.06 -8.93 3.22
CA LEU A 73 9.67 -8.74 4.62
C LEU A 73 8.99 -7.38 4.85
N GLY A 74 8.65 -6.67 3.76
CA GLY A 74 8.01 -5.36 3.76
C GLY A 74 6.86 -5.27 2.75
N GLY A 75 6.62 -4.06 2.24
CA GLY A 75 5.68 -3.86 1.13
C GLY A 75 6.08 -4.65 -0.10
N GLN A 76 5.17 -5.45 -0.64
CA GLN A 76 5.47 -6.45 -1.69
C GLN A 76 4.37 -6.62 -2.76
N TRP A 77 3.23 -5.98 -2.55
CA TRP A 77 2.06 -6.10 -3.41
C TRP A 77 1.86 -4.87 -4.27
N VAL A 78 1.40 -5.09 -5.50
CA VAL A 78 1.03 -4.03 -6.44
C VAL A 78 -0.30 -4.36 -7.12
N GLY A 79 -1.11 -3.32 -7.37
CA GLY A 79 -2.42 -3.42 -8.02
C GLY A 79 -2.46 -2.71 -9.38
N ASN A 80 -3.47 -3.01 -10.20
CA ASN A 80 -3.60 -2.46 -11.55
C ASN A 80 -3.90 -0.95 -11.58
N THR A 81 -4.50 -0.42 -10.50
CA THR A 81 -4.81 1.01 -10.33
C THR A 81 -3.62 1.84 -9.85
N GLN A 82 -2.50 1.21 -9.48
CA GLN A 82 -1.31 1.88 -8.93
C GLN A 82 -0.39 2.36 -10.06
N HIS A 83 -0.92 3.19 -10.96
CA HIS A 83 -0.30 3.54 -12.24
C HIS A 83 1.13 4.09 -12.11
N HIS A 84 1.39 5.01 -11.17
CA HIS A 84 2.73 5.58 -10.97
C HIS A 84 3.78 4.51 -10.60
N LEU A 85 3.40 3.52 -9.81
CA LEU A 85 4.28 2.43 -9.44
C LEU A 85 4.51 1.49 -10.63
N LEU A 86 3.45 1.17 -11.37
CA LEU A 86 3.55 0.33 -12.57
C LEU A 86 4.43 0.95 -13.67
N TRP A 87 4.31 2.26 -13.89
CA TRP A 87 5.19 2.99 -14.80
C TRP A 87 6.64 2.96 -14.33
N LEU A 88 6.89 3.28 -13.05
CA LEU A 88 8.24 3.22 -12.51
C LEU A 88 8.85 1.82 -12.63
N MET A 89 8.06 0.76 -12.45
CA MET A 89 8.51 -0.61 -12.66
C MET A 89 8.92 -0.86 -14.12
N GLU A 90 8.12 -0.41 -15.08
CA GLU A 90 8.45 -0.52 -16.52
C GLU A 90 9.74 0.22 -16.86
N GLU A 91 9.90 1.46 -16.38
CA GLU A 91 11.12 2.26 -16.58
C GLU A 91 12.37 1.59 -16.02
N LEU A 92 12.23 0.88 -14.90
CA LEU A 92 13.31 0.16 -14.23
C LEU A 92 13.51 -1.28 -14.73
N GLY A 93 12.70 -1.74 -15.69
CA GLY A 93 12.76 -3.11 -16.21
C GLY A 93 12.36 -4.17 -15.18
N LEU A 94 11.49 -3.82 -14.22
CA LEU A 94 11.00 -4.72 -13.18
C LEU A 94 9.78 -5.52 -13.63
N GLU A 95 9.80 -6.82 -13.33
CA GLU A 95 8.68 -7.72 -13.61
C GLU A 95 7.76 -7.89 -12.39
N LYS A 96 6.48 -8.19 -12.65
CA LYS A 96 5.51 -8.63 -11.64
C LYS A 96 4.89 -9.96 -12.02
N TYR A 97 4.38 -10.69 -11.05
CA TYR A 97 3.65 -11.95 -11.26
C TYR A 97 2.36 -11.99 -10.42
N PRO A 98 1.33 -12.75 -10.85
CA PRO A 98 0.06 -12.80 -10.14
C PRO A 98 0.21 -13.35 -8.71
N GLN A 99 -0.53 -12.79 -7.76
CA GLN A 99 -0.62 -13.36 -6.41
C GLN A 99 -1.25 -14.75 -6.47
N TYR A 100 -0.68 -15.70 -5.71
CA TYR A 100 -1.28 -17.02 -5.55
C TYR A 100 -2.56 -16.94 -4.69
N THR A 101 -3.71 -17.17 -5.32
CA THR A 101 -5.03 -17.16 -4.67
C THR A 101 -5.79 -18.48 -4.84
N THR A 102 -5.18 -19.48 -5.49
CA THR A 102 -5.79 -20.78 -5.74
C THR A 102 -6.01 -21.55 -4.43
N GLY A 103 -7.22 -22.10 -4.26
CA GLY A 103 -7.55 -22.99 -3.16
C GLY A 103 -8.80 -22.58 -2.40
N LYS A 104 -8.84 -22.89 -1.10
CA LYS A 104 -9.92 -22.49 -0.19
C LYS A 104 -9.39 -21.41 0.75
N LYS A 105 -10.13 -20.33 0.90
CA LYS A 105 -9.91 -19.31 1.92
C LYS A 105 -10.45 -19.84 3.25
N LEU A 106 -9.73 -19.61 4.34
CA LEU A 106 -10.13 -20.00 5.70
C LEU A 106 -10.50 -18.76 6.51
N MET A 107 -11.52 -18.87 7.33
CA MET A 107 -12.05 -17.76 8.11
C MET A 107 -12.58 -18.25 9.45
N LEU A 108 -12.20 -17.56 10.53
CA LEU A 108 -12.66 -17.80 11.89
C LEU A 108 -13.36 -16.53 12.38
N LEU A 109 -14.68 -16.59 12.55
CA LEU A 109 -15.50 -15.46 12.97
C LEU A 109 -16.51 -15.89 14.04
N GLY A 110 -16.70 -15.05 15.05
CA GLY A 110 -17.52 -15.35 16.22
C GLY A 110 -17.12 -16.68 16.85
N ASN A 111 -18.13 -17.43 17.32
CA ASN A 111 -17.94 -18.70 18.01
C ASN A 111 -18.18 -19.92 17.09
N LYS A 112 -18.15 -19.73 15.76
CA LYS A 112 -18.60 -20.74 14.78
C LYS A 112 -17.49 -21.65 14.22
N GLY A 113 -16.29 -21.61 14.81
CA GLY A 113 -15.13 -22.38 14.36
C GLY A 113 -14.57 -21.94 12.99
N ILE A 114 -13.56 -22.64 12.50
CA ILE A 114 -12.94 -22.35 11.19
C ILE A 114 -13.86 -22.81 10.06
N ARG A 115 -14.13 -21.93 9.10
CA ARG A 115 -14.91 -22.20 7.90
C ARG A 115 -14.09 -21.97 6.65
N SER A 116 -14.37 -22.75 5.61
CA SER A 116 -13.70 -22.63 4.31
C SER A 116 -14.67 -22.12 3.24
N TYR A 117 -14.20 -21.24 2.36
CA TYR A 117 -14.95 -20.71 1.22
C TYR A 117 -14.04 -20.52 0.00
N LYS A 118 -14.65 -20.38 -1.20
CA LYS A 118 -13.91 -20.23 -2.46
C LYS A 118 -14.19 -18.91 -3.19
N SER A 119 -15.34 -18.30 -2.98
CA SER A 119 -15.74 -17.07 -3.66
C SER A 119 -15.19 -15.83 -2.96
N SER A 120 -15.46 -14.65 -3.52
CA SER A 120 -15.26 -13.36 -2.85
C SER A 120 -16.26 -13.12 -1.71
N ILE A 121 -17.33 -13.92 -1.63
CA ILE A 121 -18.35 -13.81 -0.59
C ILE A 121 -17.89 -14.61 0.64
N PRO A 122 -17.74 -13.98 1.81
CA PRO A 122 -17.25 -14.65 3.01
C PRO A 122 -18.25 -15.69 3.54
N SER A 123 -17.74 -16.69 4.27
CA SER A 123 -18.56 -17.75 4.87
C SER A 123 -19.32 -17.25 6.12
N MET A 124 -20.45 -16.58 5.90
CA MET A 124 -21.29 -16.00 6.96
C MET A 124 -22.73 -16.55 6.91
N SER A 125 -23.52 -16.24 7.94
CA SER A 125 -24.98 -16.49 7.91
C SER A 125 -25.68 -15.50 6.96
N LEU A 126 -26.89 -15.81 6.51
CA LEU A 126 -27.66 -14.91 5.63
C LEU A 126 -27.85 -13.52 6.26
N PHE A 127 -28.19 -13.45 7.54
CA PHE A 127 -28.31 -12.19 8.27
C PHE A 127 -26.98 -11.45 8.40
N GLY A 128 -25.86 -12.18 8.56
CA GLY A 128 -24.53 -11.59 8.55
C GLY A 128 -24.14 -11.04 7.18
N LEU A 129 -24.48 -11.72 6.09
CA LEU A 129 -24.26 -11.20 4.73
C LEU A 129 -25.04 -9.92 4.48
N ILE A 130 -26.30 -9.85 4.93
CA ILE A 130 -27.11 -8.62 4.84
C ILE A 130 -26.49 -7.50 5.69
N ASN A 131 -26.10 -7.78 6.93
CA ASN A 131 -25.48 -6.78 7.80
C ASN A 131 -24.12 -6.30 7.27
N LEU A 132 -23.30 -7.21 6.73
CA LEU A 132 -22.04 -6.88 6.05
C LEU A 132 -22.28 -5.99 4.83
N HIS A 133 -23.25 -6.34 3.98
CA HIS A 133 -23.59 -5.55 2.81
C HIS A 133 -24.04 -4.13 3.18
N ASN A 134 -24.86 -3.99 4.22
CA ASN A 134 -25.28 -2.67 4.72
C ASN A 134 -24.09 -1.86 5.24
N PHE A 135 -23.18 -2.50 5.99
CA PHE A 135 -21.97 -1.84 6.50
C PHE A 135 -21.02 -1.42 5.38
N MET A 136 -20.78 -2.28 4.39
CA MET A 136 -19.97 -1.95 3.22
C MET A 136 -20.59 -0.79 2.42
N THR A 137 -21.90 -0.81 2.20
CA THR A 137 -22.62 0.28 1.51
C THR A 137 -22.51 1.60 2.26
N LEU A 138 -22.63 1.57 3.59
CA LEU A 138 -22.40 2.76 4.42
C LEU A 138 -20.97 3.28 4.27
N THR A 139 -19.99 2.38 4.35
CA THR A 139 -18.56 2.70 4.23
C THR A 139 -18.25 3.35 2.88
N ASP A 140 -18.68 2.76 1.77
CA ASP A 140 -18.44 3.29 0.43
C ASP A 140 -19.14 4.64 0.20
N ARG A 141 -20.34 4.83 0.75
CA ARG A 141 -21.03 6.13 0.69
C ARG A 141 -20.31 7.21 1.49
N LEU A 142 -19.82 6.88 2.68
CA LEU A 142 -19.07 7.83 3.51
C LEU A 142 -17.72 8.16 2.85
N ALA A 143 -16.97 7.15 2.40
CA ALA A 143 -15.68 7.31 1.75
C ALA A 143 -15.77 8.14 0.47
N SER A 144 -16.72 7.84 -0.43
CA SER A 144 -16.88 8.58 -1.70
C SER A 144 -17.27 10.04 -1.52
N SER A 145 -17.70 10.42 -0.33
CA SER A 145 -18.09 11.79 0.00
C SER A 145 -16.99 12.58 0.73
N ILE A 146 -15.79 12.02 0.89
CA ILE A 146 -14.61 12.70 1.44
C ILE A 146 -13.69 13.17 0.31
N PRO A 147 -13.43 14.48 0.18
CA PRO A 147 -12.45 15.00 -0.78
C PRO A 147 -11.05 14.48 -0.49
N LEU A 148 -10.34 13.98 -1.50
CA LEU A 148 -9.01 13.37 -1.33
C LEU A 148 -7.93 14.38 -0.94
N ASP A 149 -7.91 15.54 -1.59
CA ASP A 149 -6.87 16.56 -1.36
C ASP A 149 -7.12 17.42 -0.13
N SER A 150 -8.37 17.49 0.35
CA SER A 150 -8.76 18.35 1.46
C SER A 150 -9.88 17.72 2.30
N PRO A 151 -9.61 16.59 3.00
CA PRO A 151 -10.64 15.82 3.70
C PRO A 151 -11.44 16.62 4.73
N MET A 152 -10.76 17.57 5.39
CA MET A 152 -11.34 18.40 6.44
C MET A 152 -12.33 19.47 5.94
N THR A 153 -12.43 19.69 4.63
CA THR A 153 -13.42 20.61 4.03
C THR A 153 -14.83 20.01 3.97
N ARG A 154 -14.94 18.69 4.16
CA ARG A 154 -16.21 17.98 4.20
C ARG A 154 -17.10 18.51 5.34
N HIS A 155 -18.40 18.62 5.06
CA HIS A 155 -19.40 18.90 6.10
C HIS A 155 -19.34 17.86 7.24
N ASN A 156 -19.37 18.31 8.50
CA ASN A 156 -19.20 17.48 9.70
C ASN A 156 -17.84 16.75 9.80
N ALA A 157 -16.79 17.24 9.14
CA ALA A 157 -15.46 16.63 9.19
C ALA A 157 -14.95 16.41 10.62
N ALA A 158 -15.05 17.44 11.47
CA ALA A 158 -14.60 17.35 12.87
C ALA A 158 -15.36 16.30 13.69
N ALA A 159 -16.67 16.10 13.41
CA ALA A 159 -17.45 15.07 14.10
C ALA A 159 -17.03 13.66 13.66
N LEU A 160 -16.76 13.46 12.35
CA LEU A 160 -16.24 12.21 11.84
C LEU A 160 -14.82 11.94 12.36
N ASP A 161 -13.99 12.97 12.46
CA ASP A 161 -12.62 12.82 12.95
C ASP A 161 -12.56 12.57 14.47
N GLY A 162 -13.50 13.16 15.21
CA GLY A 162 -13.69 12.90 16.64
C GLY A 162 -14.38 11.57 16.98
N THR A 163 -14.84 10.82 15.98
CA THR A 163 -15.50 9.52 16.18
C THR A 163 -14.53 8.40 15.81
N THR A 164 -14.44 7.38 16.66
CA THR A 164 -13.60 6.20 16.36
C THR A 164 -14.33 5.23 15.44
N MET A 165 -13.58 4.48 14.63
CA MET A 165 -14.12 3.36 13.86
C MET A 165 -14.80 2.32 14.75
N HIS A 166 -14.34 2.17 16.00
CA HIS A 166 -15.03 1.32 16.98
C HIS A 166 -16.44 1.82 17.31
N THR A 167 -16.63 3.12 17.52
CA THR A 167 -17.94 3.73 17.78
C THR A 167 -18.86 3.56 16.57
N LEU A 168 -18.36 3.84 15.36
CA LEU A 168 -19.14 3.62 14.14
C LEU A 168 -19.57 2.16 14.00
N LEU A 169 -18.69 1.21 14.27
CA LEU A 169 -19.04 -0.21 14.28
C LEU A 169 -20.11 -0.51 15.31
N TRP A 170 -19.98 0.00 16.54
CA TRP A 170 -20.94 -0.16 17.62
C TRP A 170 -22.35 0.25 17.21
N ASP A 171 -22.46 1.35 16.50
CA ASP A 171 -23.75 1.94 16.14
C ASP A 171 -24.39 1.29 14.88
N THR A 172 -23.62 0.54 14.08
CA THR A 172 -24.05 0.10 12.74
C THR A 172 -24.02 -1.41 12.52
N VAL A 173 -23.20 -2.14 13.28
CA VAL A 173 -23.00 -3.59 13.12
C VAL A 173 -23.67 -4.33 14.26
N THR A 174 -24.66 -5.15 13.94
CA THR A 174 -25.45 -5.91 14.92
C THR A 174 -25.04 -7.38 15.01
N MET A 175 -24.33 -7.90 14.00
CA MET A 175 -23.92 -9.30 13.93
C MET A 175 -22.45 -9.47 14.36
N GLN A 176 -22.20 -10.34 15.35
CA GLN A 176 -20.83 -10.60 15.86
C GLN A 176 -19.86 -11.06 14.76
N GLU A 177 -20.32 -11.87 13.80
CA GLU A 177 -19.47 -12.32 12.70
C GLU A 177 -19.02 -11.18 11.78
N VAL A 178 -19.85 -10.14 11.61
CA VAL A 178 -19.49 -8.94 10.85
C VAL A 178 -18.58 -8.04 11.67
N TRP A 179 -18.84 -7.92 12.97
CA TRP A 179 -17.99 -7.19 13.91
C TRP A 179 -16.55 -7.68 13.87
N ASP A 180 -16.38 -8.99 14.01
CA ASP A 180 -15.07 -9.64 14.02
C ASP A 180 -14.37 -9.47 12.67
N ALA A 181 -15.11 -9.61 11.56
CA ALA A 181 -14.57 -9.45 10.22
C ALA A 181 -14.04 -8.02 10.01
N VAL A 182 -14.84 -6.99 10.30
CA VAL A 182 -14.39 -5.60 10.10
C VAL A 182 -13.26 -5.24 11.05
N LYS A 183 -13.31 -5.70 12.31
CA LYS A 183 -12.22 -5.46 13.27
C LYS A 183 -10.89 -6.04 12.78
N VAL A 184 -10.89 -7.27 12.27
CA VAL A 184 -9.71 -7.93 11.72
C VAL A 184 -9.24 -7.22 10.45
N SER A 185 -10.15 -6.93 9.52
CA SER A 185 -9.81 -6.22 8.27
C SER A 185 -9.19 -4.86 8.54
N ALA A 186 -9.77 -4.06 9.44
CA ALA A 186 -9.25 -2.74 9.78
C ALA A 186 -7.83 -2.81 10.38
N ALA A 187 -7.57 -3.82 11.22
CA ALA A 187 -6.25 -4.06 11.79
C ALA A 187 -5.22 -4.54 10.76
N ILE A 188 -5.62 -5.40 9.81
CA ILE A 188 -4.74 -5.86 8.72
C ILE A 188 -4.37 -4.69 7.79
N ILE A 189 -5.35 -3.86 7.43
CA ILE A 189 -5.14 -2.75 6.48
C ILE A 189 -4.29 -1.63 7.10
N ASN A 190 -4.55 -1.25 8.34
CA ASN A 190 -3.96 -0.05 8.95
C ASN A 190 -2.91 -0.33 10.02
N GLY A 191 -2.76 -1.58 10.47
CA GLY A 191 -1.90 -1.92 11.60
C GLY A 191 -2.42 -1.41 12.95
N ALA A 192 -3.69 -1.03 13.04
CA ALA A 192 -4.30 -0.44 14.24
C ALA A 192 -5.69 -1.00 14.54
N SER A 193 -6.05 -1.07 15.82
CA SER A 193 -7.40 -1.43 16.26
C SER A 193 -8.41 -0.34 15.89
N PRO A 194 -9.68 -0.67 15.57
CA PRO A 194 -10.73 0.33 15.32
C PRO A 194 -10.91 1.38 16.43
N ARG A 195 -10.50 1.07 17.67
CA ARG A 195 -10.53 2.01 18.80
C ARG A 195 -9.53 3.17 18.67
N MET A 196 -8.48 2.98 17.87
CA MET A 196 -7.38 3.93 17.67
C MET A 196 -7.48 4.68 16.35
N MET A 197 -8.54 4.43 15.56
CA MET A 197 -8.70 4.99 14.22
C MET A 197 -9.90 5.93 14.17
N SER A 198 -9.68 7.14 13.67
CA SER A 198 -10.73 8.11 13.32
C SER A 198 -11.56 7.58 12.15
N VAL A 199 -12.88 7.84 12.16
CA VAL A 199 -13.75 7.54 11.02
C VAL A 199 -13.33 8.37 9.81
N MET A 200 -13.02 9.65 10.00
CA MET A 200 -12.53 10.51 8.91
C MET A 200 -11.29 9.90 8.25
N TYR A 201 -10.28 9.53 9.05
CA TYR A 201 -9.06 8.92 8.54
C TYR A 201 -9.34 7.65 7.76
N PHE A 202 -10.12 6.71 8.32
CA PHE A 202 -10.39 5.44 7.66
C PHE A 202 -11.15 5.61 6.34
N MET A 203 -12.15 6.50 6.31
CA MET A 203 -12.94 6.74 5.12
C MET A 203 -12.14 7.48 4.03
N HIS A 204 -11.26 8.41 4.42
CA HIS A 204 -10.29 9.02 3.50
C HIS A 204 -9.34 7.97 2.91
N TYR A 205 -8.82 7.06 3.74
CA TYR A 205 -7.97 5.96 3.30
C TYR A 205 -8.69 5.04 2.30
N VAL A 206 -9.94 4.65 2.60
CA VAL A 206 -10.79 3.87 1.69
C VAL A 206 -11.02 4.60 0.37
N SER A 207 -11.32 5.90 0.42
CA SER A 207 -11.50 6.73 -0.78
C SER A 207 -10.23 6.76 -1.64
N SER A 208 -9.06 6.97 -1.01
CA SER A 208 -7.76 7.01 -1.69
C SER A 208 -7.37 5.69 -2.36
N ALA A 209 -7.95 4.59 -1.91
CA ALA A 209 -7.75 3.26 -2.48
C ALA A 209 -8.76 2.90 -3.61
N GLY A 210 -9.68 3.81 -3.95
CA GLY A 210 -10.75 3.56 -4.91
C GLY A 210 -11.91 2.72 -4.36
N GLY A 211 -12.10 2.70 -3.04
CA GLY A 211 -13.20 2.01 -2.36
C GLY A 211 -12.77 0.79 -1.54
N ILE A 212 -13.67 0.29 -0.68
CA ILE A 212 -13.31 -0.73 0.32
C ILE A 212 -12.95 -2.07 -0.34
N LYS A 213 -13.61 -2.38 -1.46
CA LYS A 213 -13.41 -3.62 -2.21
C LYS A 213 -11.94 -3.77 -2.66
N ASN A 214 -11.34 -2.68 -3.15
CA ASN A 214 -9.96 -2.68 -3.62
C ASN A 214 -8.93 -2.95 -2.51
N LEU A 215 -9.30 -2.67 -1.25
CA LEU A 215 -8.46 -2.93 -0.08
C LEU A 215 -8.55 -4.36 0.44
N ILE A 216 -9.71 -5.02 0.29
CA ILE A 216 -9.98 -6.32 0.92
C ILE A 216 -9.91 -7.51 -0.04
N GLU A 217 -10.01 -7.28 -1.34
CA GLU A 217 -9.86 -8.33 -2.34
C GLU A 217 -8.39 -8.53 -2.76
N ALA A 218 -8.09 -9.72 -3.26
CA ALA A 218 -6.77 -10.11 -3.78
C ALA A 218 -6.85 -10.59 -5.23
N GLU A 219 -8.00 -10.43 -5.87
CA GLU A 219 -8.29 -10.86 -7.24
C GLU A 219 -8.70 -9.64 -8.08
N GLY A 220 -8.65 -9.76 -9.41
CA GLY A 220 -9.03 -8.68 -10.32
C GLY A 220 -8.07 -7.49 -10.25
N ASP A 221 -8.61 -6.27 -10.21
CA ASP A 221 -7.85 -5.02 -10.18
C ASP A 221 -7.51 -4.52 -8.75
N SER A 222 -7.64 -5.39 -7.75
CA SER A 222 -7.36 -5.08 -6.35
C SER A 222 -5.92 -4.58 -6.11
N ASN A 223 -5.70 -3.93 -4.96
CA ASN A 223 -4.39 -3.40 -4.60
C ASN A 223 -3.32 -4.47 -4.34
N ASN A 224 -3.74 -5.74 -4.25
CA ASN A 224 -2.86 -6.87 -3.94
C ASN A 224 -2.79 -7.93 -5.05
N SER A 225 -3.21 -7.61 -6.28
CA SER A 225 -3.32 -8.63 -7.34
C SER A 225 -1.99 -9.21 -7.82
N PHE A 226 -0.88 -8.50 -7.65
CA PHE A 226 0.44 -8.93 -8.10
C PHE A 226 1.50 -8.78 -7.01
N ARG A 227 2.56 -9.59 -7.14
CA ARG A 227 3.81 -9.41 -6.41
C ARG A 227 4.92 -8.99 -7.37
N ILE A 228 5.87 -8.22 -6.88
CA ILE A 228 7.06 -7.84 -7.65
C ILE A 228 8.02 -9.03 -7.67
N LYS A 229 8.58 -9.34 -8.84
CA LYS A 229 9.60 -10.40 -8.98
C LYS A 229 10.93 -9.84 -8.49
N VAL A 230 11.39 -10.31 -7.34
CA VAL A 230 12.70 -9.93 -6.82
C VAL A 230 13.78 -10.66 -7.60
N LEU A 231 14.63 -9.91 -8.31
CA LEU A 231 15.73 -10.48 -9.07
C LEU A 231 16.91 -10.81 -8.14
N HIS A 232 17.55 -11.95 -8.37
CA HIS A 232 18.78 -12.36 -7.67
C HIS A 232 20.02 -11.50 -8.03
N ALA A 233 19.89 -10.56 -8.97
CA ALA A 233 21.00 -9.78 -9.49
C ALA A 233 20.69 -8.28 -9.44
N TYR A 234 21.69 -7.49 -9.06
CA TYR A 234 21.70 -6.03 -9.22
C TYR A 234 21.24 -5.68 -10.63
N LEU A 235 20.20 -4.83 -10.71
CA LEU A 235 19.69 -4.34 -11.99
C LEU A 235 20.80 -3.57 -12.72
N SER A 236 21.23 -4.08 -13.86
CA SER A 236 21.94 -3.28 -14.86
C SER A 236 20.92 -2.31 -15.44
N PHE A 237 21.01 -1.02 -15.10
CA PHE A 237 20.14 -0.01 -15.69
C PHE A 237 20.35 0.03 -17.21
N PRO A 238 19.29 0.03 -18.03
CA PRO A 238 19.44 0.14 -19.47
C PRO A 238 20.21 1.42 -19.82
N SER A 239 21.28 1.28 -20.60
CA SER A 239 22.05 2.39 -21.13
C SER A 239 21.26 3.06 -22.27
N GLY A 240 20.33 3.94 -21.91
CA GLY A 240 19.53 4.71 -22.85
C GLY A 240 18.97 5.97 -22.18
N PRO A 241 18.50 6.96 -22.95
CA PRO A 241 17.75 8.06 -22.37
C PRO A 241 16.53 7.49 -21.65
N PRO A 242 16.15 8.03 -20.48
CA PRO A 242 14.96 7.57 -19.79
C PRO A 242 13.75 7.68 -20.73
N PRO A 243 12.79 6.75 -20.66
CA PRO A 243 11.53 6.92 -21.36
C PRO A 243 10.91 8.27 -20.98
N PRO A 244 10.15 8.91 -21.89
CA PRO A 244 9.54 10.20 -21.62
C PRO A 244 8.72 10.13 -20.34
N LEU A 245 8.84 11.15 -19.50
CA LEU A 245 8.05 11.28 -18.27
C LEU A 245 6.58 11.08 -18.64
N TYR A 246 5.94 10.08 -18.04
CA TYR A 246 4.50 9.95 -18.13
C TYR A 246 3.87 11.24 -17.60
N PRO A 247 2.88 11.83 -18.31
CA PRO A 247 2.21 13.02 -17.82
C PRO A 247 1.67 12.76 -16.41
N TYR A 248 1.87 13.71 -15.51
CA TYR A 248 1.14 13.71 -14.25
C TYR A 248 -0.35 13.82 -14.57
N PHE A 249 -1.06 12.70 -14.50
CA PHE A 249 -2.51 12.70 -14.54
C PHE A 249 -2.98 12.93 -13.10
N PRO A 250 -3.64 14.06 -12.78
CA PRO A 250 -4.25 14.22 -11.48
C PRO A 250 -5.27 13.08 -11.27
N PRO A 251 -5.47 12.62 -10.03
CA PRO A 251 -6.50 11.63 -9.74
C PRO A 251 -7.86 12.17 -10.20
N SER A 252 -8.57 11.39 -11.01
CA SER A 252 -9.93 11.65 -11.48
C SER A 252 -10.96 11.46 -10.37
#